data_AF-A0A812V7L0-F1
#
_entry.id   AF-A0A812V7L0-F1
#
_cell.length_a   1.000
_cell.length_b   1.000
_cell.length_c   1.000
_cell.angle_alpha   90.00
_cell.angle_beta   90.00
_cell.angle_gamma   90.00
#
_symmetry.space_group_name_H-M   'P 1'
#
loop_
_entity.id
_entity.type
_entity.pdbx_description
1 polymer ?
#
loop_
_entity_poly.entity_id
_entity_poly.type
_entity_poly.pdbx_seq_one_letter_code
_entity_poly.pdbx_strand_id
1 'polypeptide(L)'
;KDFADHQIGLSGEKLDELIELGEATRNAVQRHFDDLQAEIQADRNLIEYHSKQIGANMRSIEENKGRIMSNQQLIRDEQDRARAEANNAVARVQSLQEMLRQELCCLGVWGLGKMEHNQAERAKLERQLSESQKYKSEMESELTRLQDEMTAGLQEDIDDLNRKFDDVGEAVEKILARMEMPEQPTLLQQLHKVSEIQRRGNLDINLNNGDVVLLRPINFKRKNMNDPPTAEFENEKEALEILTDLCELWQMFKVSIVIEGHTKDIGVGTDEFWQSVANSRAALCAATMGVMGVDLSQVAAVGKPGKTGLNKAALVISFDLFPDLD
;
A
#
# COMPACT_ATOMS: atom_id res chain seq x y z
N LYS A 1 18.40 12.58 -57.15
CA LYS A 1 17.63 13.66 -57.82
C LYS A 1 16.90 13.11 -59.03
N ASP A 2 17.53 12.29 -59.87
CA ASP A 2 16.91 11.79 -61.11
C ASP A 2 15.99 10.55 -60.97
N PHE A 3 15.73 10.07 -59.75
CA PHE A 3 14.84 8.91 -59.52
C PHE A 3 13.47 9.28 -58.93
N ALA A 4 13.26 10.55 -58.56
CA ALA A 4 12.03 11.00 -57.91
C ALA A 4 11.03 11.68 -58.89
N ASP A 5 11.51 12.14 -60.06
CA ASP A 5 10.71 12.99 -60.95
C ASP A 5 9.72 12.23 -61.86
N HIS A 6 9.58 10.90 -61.74
CA HIS A 6 8.79 10.12 -62.71
C HIS A 6 7.67 9.23 -62.16
N GLN A 7 7.40 9.20 -60.85
CA GLN A 7 6.32 8.33 -60.35
C GLN A 7 5.30 8.96 -59.42
N ILE A 8 5.50 10.19 -58.94
CA ILE A 8 4.53 10.82 -58.03
C ILE A 8 4.39 12.26 -58.48
N GLY A 9 3.33 12.57 -59.23
CA GLY A 9 3.02 13.92 -59.72
C GLY A 9 2.63 14.90 -58.62
N LEU A 10 3.44 15.00 -57.56
CA LEU A 10 3.35 16.04 -56.55
C LEU A 10 4.12 17.25 -57.08
N SER A 11 3.42 18.36 -57.28
CA SER A 11 4.06 19.64 -57.57
C SER A 11 5.04 19.98 -56.45
N GLY A 12 6.14 20.68 -56.77
CA GLY A 12 7.13 21.11 -55.76
C GLY A 12 6.50 21.84 -54.57
N GLU A 13 5.43 22.61 -54.82
CA GLU A 13 4.63 23.28 -53.78
C GLU A 13 4.07 22.32 -52.71
N LYS A 14 3.60 21.12 -53.11
CA LYS A 14 3.08 20.13 -52.15
C LYS A 14 4.18 19.49 -51.31
N LEU A 15 5.40 19.40 -51.84
CA LEU A 15 6.53 18.86 -51.10
C LEU A 15 6.98 19.86 -50.02
N ASP A 16 7.02 21.15 -50.37
CA ASP A 16 7.36 22.22 -49.44
C ASP A 16 6.31 22.33 -48.31
N GLU A 17 5.01 22.24 -48.61
CA GLU A 17 3.94 22.19 -47.60
C GLU A 17 4.09 21.01 -46.62
N LEU A 18 4.48 19.83 -47.11
CA LEU A 18 4.70 18.65 -46.26
C LEU A 18 5.94 18.80 -45.37
N ILE A 19 6.99 19.45 -45.86
CA ILE A 19 8.19 19.75 -45.08
C ILE A 19 7.84 20.75 -43.97
N GLU A 20 7.15 21.84 -44.30
CA GLU A 20 6.69 22.83 -43.31
C GLU A 20 5.78 22.20 -42.24
N LEU A 21 4.84 21.34 -42.64
CA LEU A 21 3.99 20.62 -41.70
C LEU A 21 4.79 19.66 -40.80
N GLY A 22 5.78 18.98 -41.37
CA GLY A 22 6.67 18.09 -40.62
C GLY A 22 7.51 18.85 -39.58
N GLU A 23 8.04 20.02 -39.95
CA GLU A 23 8.79 20.88 -39.03
C GLU A 23 7.87 21.49 -37.96
N ALA A 24 6.67 21.94 -38.32
CA ALA A 24 5.68 22.43 -37.37
C ALA A 24 5.29 21.36 -36.34
N THR A 25 5.05 20.13 -36.80
CA THR A 25 4.73 18.99 -35.92
C THR A 25 5.90 18.65 -35.00
N ARG A 26 7.14 18.61 -35.53
CA ARG A 26 8.35 18.39 -34.71
C ARG A 26 8.50 19.46 -33.64
N ASN A 27 8.31 20.73 -34.00
CA ASN A 27 8.40 21.85 -33.06
C ASN A 27 7.30 21.80 -31.99
N ALA A 28 6.08 21.38 -32.35
CA ALA A 28 4.98 21.20 -31.40
C ALA A 28 5.28 20.07 -30.40
N VAL A 29 5.78 18.93 -30.88
CA VAL A 29 6.21 17.81 -30.02
C VAL A 29 7.35 18.23 -29.09
N GLN A 30 8.34 18.98 -29.60
CA GLN A 30 9.45 19.47 -28.78
C GLN A 30 8.95 20.42 -27.69
N ARG A 31 8.05 21.36 -28.00
CA ARG A 31 7.46 22.26 -26.99
C ARG A 31 6.72 21.48 -25.90
N HIS A 32 5.90 20.50 -26.29
CA HIS A 32 5.18 19.69 -25.31
C HIS A 32 6.13 18.87 -24.44
N PHE A 33 7.25 18.40 -24.99
CA PHE A 33 8.29 17.72 -24.23
C PHE A 33 8.98 18.67 -23.24
N ASP A 34 9.32 19.89 -23.67
CA ASP A 34 9.94 20.90 -22.82
C ASP A 34 8.98 21.35 -21.69
N ASP A 35 7.69 21.51 -21.98
CA ASP A 35 6.64 21.83 -21.00
C ASP A 35 6.51 20.71 -19.94
N LEU A 36 6.50 19.45 -20.37
CA LEU A 36 6.44 18.30 -19.45
C LEU A 36 7.72 18.21 -18.59
N GLN A 37 8.89 18.51 -19.15
CA GLN A 37 10.12 18.58 -18.36
C GLN A 37 10.08 19.71 -17.32
N ALA A 38 9.51 20.86 -17.66
CA ALA A 38 9.33 21.96 -16.73
C ALA A 38 8.37 21.60 -15.58
N GLU A 39 7.27 20.91 -15.88
CA GLU A 39 6.32 20.41 -14.88
C GLU A 39 6.97 19.38 -13.93
N ILE A 40 7.66 18.38 -14.48
CA ILE A 40 8.41 17.38 -13.69
C ILE A 40 9.43 18.06 -12.77
N GLN A 41 10.12 19.10 -13.27
CA GLN A 41 11.09 19.82 -12.47
C GLN A 41 10.42 20.66 -11.36
N ALA A 42 9.24 21.25 -11.61
CA ALA A 42 8.46 21.96 -10.60
C ALA A 42 8.02 21.01 -9.47
N ASP A 43 7.50 19.83 -9.82
CA ASP A 43 7.10 18.81 -8.85
C ASP A 43 8.29 18.31 -8.04
N ARG A 44 9.45 18.10 -8.68
CA ARG A 44 10.68 17.73 -7.97
C ARG A 44 11.09 18.77 -6.93
N ASN A 45 10.99 20.06 -7.27
CA ASN A 45 11.30 21.15 -6.35
C ASN A 45 10.31 21.19 -5.18
N LEU A 46 9.02 20.93 -5.44
CA LEU A 46 7.98 20.87 -4.42
C LEU A 46 8.20 19.69 -3.45
N ILE A 47 8.54 18.52 -3.96
CA ILE A 47 8.90 17.34 -3.15
C ILE A 47 10.11 17.66 -2.27
N GLU A 48 11.15 18.30 -2.82
CA GLU A 48 12.34 18.69 -2.06
C GLU A 48 11.99 19.68 -0.93
N TYR A 49 11.12 20.65 -1.21
CA TYR A 49 10.63 21.60 -0.21
C TYR A 49 9.90 20.90 0.95
N HIS A 50 8.92 20.03 0.65
CA HIS A 50 8.20 19.28 1.69
C HIS A 50 9.12 18.33 2.47
N SER A 51 10.07 17.68 1.80
CA SER A 51 11.07 16.82 2.46
C SER A 51 11.90 17.61 3.49
N LYS A 52 12.30 18.85 3.15
CA LYS A 52 13.02 19.74 4.08
C LYS A 52 12.15 20.14 5.27
N GLN A 53 10.87 20.45 5.05
CA GLN A 53 9.92 20.80 6.12
C GLN A 53 9.69 19.63 7.08
N ILE A 54 9.46 18.42 6.55
CA ILE A 54 9.33 17.20 7.35
C ILE A 54 10.58 16.97 8.20
N GLY A 55 11.77 17.10 7.61
CA GLY A 55 13.03 16.95 8.34
C GLY A 55 13.23 18.00 9.45
N ALA A 56 12.76 19.23 9.26
CA ALA A 56 12.78 20.26 10.31
C ALA A 56 11.82 19.92 11.47
N ASN A 57 10.60 19.47 11.15
CA ASN A 57 9.61 19.06 12.14
C ASN A 57 10.10 17.86 12.96
N MET A 58 10.70 16.85 12.32
CA MET A 58 11.27 15.70 13.03
C MET A 58 12.37 16.10 14.03
N ARG A 59 13.24 17.04 13.65
CA ARG A 59 14.27 17.56 14.58
C ARG A 59 13.65 18.28 15.78
N SER A 60 12.63 19.09 15.56
CA SER A 60 11.90 19.78 16.64
C SER A 60 11.21 18.79 17.58
N ILE A 61 10.62 17.72 17.04
CA ILE A 61 10.00 16.66 17.84
C ILE A 61 11.04 15.95 18.72
N GLU A 62 12.21 15.60 18.19
CA GLU A 62 13.26 14.92 18.98
C GLU A 62 13.84 15.84 20.08
N GLU A 63 13.99 17.13 19.79
CA GLU A 63 14.40 18.12 20.80
C GLU A 63 13.37 18.24 21.93
N ASN A 64 12.08 18.35 21.59
CA ASN A 64 11.00 18.41 22.56
C ASN A 64 10.92 17.13 23.40
N LYS A 65 11.09 15.96 22.79
CA LYS A 65 11.18 14.68 23.50
C LYS A 65 12.34 14.66 24.49
N GLY A 66 13.51 15.17 24.11
CA GLY A 66 14.66 15.35 25.00
C GLY A 66 14.33 16.21 26.22
N ARG A 67 13.66 17.34 26.01
CA ARG A 67 13.20 18.24 27.09
C ARG A 67 12.19 17.56 28.01
N ILE A 68 11.24 16.81 27.47
CA ILE A 68 10.25 16.06 28.26
C ILE A 68 10.92 15.01 29.14
N MET A 69 11.87 14.23 28.60
CA MET A 69 12.61 13.24 29.39
C MET A 69 13.44 13.90 30.50
N SER A 70 14.09 15.03 30.20
CA SER A 70 14.83 15.80 31.22
C SER A 70 13.91 16.31 32.33
N ASN A 71 12.74 16.84 31.99
CA ASN A 71 11.75 17.31 32.97
C ASN A 71 11.19 16.16 33.81
N GLN A 72 10.92 15.00 33.20
CA GLN A 72 10.48 13.81 33.93
C GLN A 72 11.53 13.33 34.95
N GLN A 73 12.82 13.42 34.62
CA GLN A 73 13.88 13.08 35.57
C GLN A 73 13.91 14.05 36.75
N LEU A 74 13.83 15.36 36.49
CA LEU A 74 13.78 16.39 37.55
C LEU A 74 12.59 16.17 38.49
N ILE A 75 11.41 15.83 37.94
CA ILE A 75 10.21 15.53 38.75
C ILE A 75 10.45 14.31 39.63
N ARG A 76 11.08 13.25 39.11
CA ARG A 76 11.40 12.05 39.90
C ARG A 76 12.40 12.36 41.03
N ASP A 77 13.46 13.11 40.72
CA ASP A 77 14.47 13.50 41.70
C ASP A 77 13.86 14.34 42.84
N GLU A 78 12.94 15.26 42.50
CA GLU A 78 12.23 16.07 43.49
C GLU A 78 11.25 15.23 44.34
N GLN A 79 10.55 14.28 43.72
CA GLN A 79 9.68 13.34 44.45
C GLN A 79 10.48 12.46 45.42
N ASP A 80 11.65 11.96 45.02
CA ASP A 80 12.51 11.15 45.86
C ASP A 80 13.12 11.96 47.01
N ARG A 81 13.48 13.22 46.76
CA ARG A 81 13.90 14.16 47.80
C ARG A 81 12.78 14.41 48.81
N ALA A 82 11.57 14.73 48.36
CA ALA A 82 10.42 14.94 49.23
C ALA A 82 10.10 13.69 50.07
N ARG A 83 10.19 12.49 49.48
CA ARG A 83 10.04 11.22 50.22
C ARG A 83 11.11 11.02 51.28
N ALA A 84 12.37 11.34 50.97
CA ALA A 84 13.46 11.24 51.93
C ALA A 84 13.29 12.21 53.11
N GLU A 85 12.88 13.46 52.84
CA GLU A 85 12.57 14.46 53.87
C GLU A 85 11.39 14.01 54.75
N ALA A 86 10.33 13.46 54.16
CA ALA A 86 9.20 12.89 54.90
C ALA A 86 9.61 11.70 55.79
N ASN A 87 10.42 10.77 55.26
CA ASN A 87 10.92 9.64 56.03
C ASN A 87 11.81 10.08 57.21
N ASN A 88 12.64 11.11 57.02
CA ASN A 88 13.45 11.69 58.09
C ASN A 88 12.55 12.33 59.18
N ALA A 89 11.53 13.09 58.79
CA ALA A 89 10.55 13.64 59.73
C ALA A 89 9.84 12.54 60.54
N VAL A 90 9.41 11.45 59.89
CA VAL A 90 8.80 10.29 60.58
C VAL A 90 9.78 9.67 61.58
N ALA A 91 11.05 9.47 61.20
CA ALA A 91 12.06 8.92 62.10
C ALA A 91 12.32 9.82 63.32
N ARG A 92 12.32 11.15 63.14
CA ARG A 92 12.45 12.11 64.24
C ARG A 92 11.27 12.03 65.21
N VAL A 93 10.05 11.92 64.69
CA VAL A 93 8.84 11.76 65.52
C VAL A 93 8.88 10.46 66.30
N GLN A 94 9.28 9.34 65.66
CA GLN A 94 9.42 8.05 66.35
C GLN A 94 10.48 8.09 67.45
N SER A 95 11.62 8.74 67.21
CA SER A 95 12.67 8.93 68.23
C SER A 95 12.18 9.75 69.42
N LEU A 96 11.44 10.84 69.18
CA LEU A 96 10.82 11.64 70.25
C LEU A 96 9.79 10.84 71.04
N GLN A 97 8.97 10.03 70.37
CA GLN A 97 7.99 9.15 71.02
C GLN A 97 8.68 8.11 71.92
N GLU A 98 9.79 7.52 71.48
CA GLU A 98 10.54 6.54 72.28
C GLU A 98 11.25 7.20 73.48
N MET A 99 11.85 8.37 73.31
CA MET A 99 12.41 9.13 74.44
C MET A 99 11.34 9.45 75.48
N LEU A 100 10.17 9.94 75.06
CA LEU A 100 9.06 10.22 75.97
C LEU A 100 8.57 8.96 76.69
N ARG A 101 8.53 7.82 75.98
CA ARG A 101 8.18 6.51 76.56
C ARG A 101 9.19 6.09 77.63
N GLN A 102 10.48 6.29 77.40
CA GLN A 102 11.54 6.01 78.38
C GLN A 102 11.43 6.92 79.60
N GLU A 103 11.23 8.22 79.42
CA GLU A 103 11.05 9.17 80.53
C GLU A 103 9.82 8.81 81.39
N LEU A 104 8.69 8.47 80.75
CA LEU A 104 7.48 8.02 81.46
C LEU A 104 7.72 6.72 82.24
N CYS A 105 8.52 5.79 81.70
CA CYS A 105 8.90 4.56 82.41
C CYS A 105 9.76 4.86 83.65
N CYS A 106 10.67 5.83 83.57
CA CYS A 106 11.49 6.25 84.71
C CYS A 106 10.69 7.03 85.77
N LEU A 107 9.62 7.72 85.37
CA LEU A 107 8.76 8.50 86.28
C LEU A 107 7.72 7.67 87.04
N GLY A 108 7.63 6.35 86.79
CA GLY A 108 6.76 5.41 87.50
C GLY A 108 6.98 5.26 89.01
N VAL A 109 7.84 6.08 89.64
CA VAL A 109 8.08 6.07 91.09
C VAL A 109 7.79 7.43 91.77
N TRP A 110 7.61 8.55 91.05
CA TRP A 110 7.40 9.85 91.71
C TRP A 110 6.40 10.77 91.00
N GLY A 111 5.21 10.91 91.60
CA GLY A 111 4.52 12.20 91.69
C GLY A 111 3.24 12.39 90.87
N LEU A 112 2.09 12.29 91.55
CA LEU A 112 0.74 12.66 91.09
C LEU A 112 0.61 14.13 90.63
N GLY A 113 1.56 15.02 90.97
CA GLY A 113 1.56 16.43 90.55
C GLY A 113 2.13 16.72 89.14
N LYS A 114 2.87 15.78 88.51
CA LYS A 114 3.39 15.97 87.14
C LYS A 114 2.39 15.60 86.03
N MET A 115 1.26 14.99 86.39
CA MET A 115 0.26 14.56 85.40
C MET A 115 -0.51 15.72 84.75
N GLU A 116 -0.78 16.82 85.47
CA GLU A 116 -1.51 17.97 84.91
C GLU A 116 -0.66 18.73 83.87
N HIS A 117 0.64 18.89 84.12
CA HIS A 117 1.56 19.50 83.15
C HIS A 117 1.66 18.65 81.87
N ASN A 118 1.75 17.32 82.01
CA ASN A 118 1.74 16.38 80.89
C ASN A 118 0.42 16.38 80.10
N GLN A 119 -0.73 16.61 80.76
CA GLN A 119 -2.01 16.76 80.06
C GLN A 119 -2.07 18.05 79.23
N ALA A 120 -1.58 19.17 79.77
CA ALA A 120 -1.52 20.42 79.02
C ALA A 120 -0.59 20.32 77.80
N GLU A 121 0.56 19.63 77.94
CA GLU A 121 1.50 19.43 76.84
C GLU A 121 0.96 18.48 75.77
N ARG A 122 0.27 17.39 76.16
CA ARG A 122 -0.46 16.52 75.23
C ARG A 122 -1.51 17.27 74.44
N ALA A 123 -2.33 18.09 75.11
CA ALA A 123 -3.36 18.89 74.44
C ALA A 123 -2.74 19.89 73.44
N LYS A 124 -1.55 20.41 73.73
CA LYS A 124 -0.81 21.27 72.79
C LYS A 124 -0.30 20.49 71.58
N LEU A 125 0.27 19.30 71.78
CA LEU A 125 0.73 18.43 70.70
C LEU A 125 -0.41 17.92 69.82
N GLU A 126 -1.56 17.60 70.40
CA GLU A 126 -2.77 17.20 69.65
C GLU A 126 -3.29 18.34 68.76
N ARG A 127 -3.25 19.59 69.24
CA ARG A 127 -3.57 20.76 68.40
C ARG A 127 -2.59 20.92 67.26
N GLN A 128 -1.29 20.80 67.53
CA GLN A 128 -0.26 20.88 66.47
C GLN A 128 -0.40 19.77 65.44
N LEU A 129 -0.73 18.54 65.88
CA LEU A 129 -0.99 17.42 64.98
C LEU A 129 -2.23 17.68 64.12
N SER A 130 -3.31 18.19 64.72
CA SER A 130 -4.53 18.55 64.01
C SER A 130 -4.30 19.68 62.99
N GLU A 131 -3.54 20.70 63.35
CA GLU A 131 -3.13 21.79 62.44
C GLU A 131 -2.27 21.26 61.29
N SER A 132 -1.29 20.39 61.58
CA SER A 132 -0.43 19.78 60.56
C SER A 132 -1.21 18.84 59.63
N GLN A 133 -2.19 18.11 60.14
CA GLN A 133 -3.08 17.27 59.34
C GLN A 133 -3.97 18.12 58.43
N LYS A 134 -4.49 19.24 58.93
CA LYS A 134 -5.27 20.19 58.14
C LYS A 134 -4.43 20.76 56.99
N TYR A 135 -3.22 21.23 57.30
CA TYR A 135 -2.29 21.73 56.28
C TYR A 135 -1.95 20.66 55.23
N LYS A 136 -1.71 19.42 55.66
CA LYS A 136 -1.49 18.30 54.74
C LYS A 136 -2.69 18.08 53.80
N SER A 137 -3.91 18.09 54.33
CA SER A 137 -5.12 17.91 53.51
C SER A 137 -5.34 19.06 52.51
N GLU A 138 -5.01 20.29 52.90
CA GLU A 138 -5.06 21.46 52.01
C GLU A 138 -4.03 21.33 50.87
N MET A 139 -2.80 20.94 51.20
CA MET A 139 -1.73 20.68 50.22
C MET A 139 -2.04 19.53 49.28
N GLU A 140 -2.63 18.43 49.77
CA GLU A 140 -3.07 17.30 48.93
C GLU A 140 -4.19 17.75 47.97
N SER A 141 -5.14 18.56 48.44
CA SER A 141 -6.20 19.11 47.58
C SER A 141 -5.64 20.04 46.49
N GLU A 142 -4.64 20.86 46.81
CA GLU A 142 -4.00 21.75 45.83
C GLU A 142 -3.20 20.95 44.78
N LEU A 143 -2.52 19.88 45.20
CA LEU A 143 -1.77 19.01 44.32
C LEU A 143 -2.69 18.24 43.35
N THR A 144 -3.85 17.77 43.82
CA THR A 144 -4.88 17.19 42.94
C THR A 144 -5.41 18.22 41.95
N ARG A 145 -5.70 19.45 42.40
CA ARG A 145 -6.18 20.54 41.53
C ARG A 145 -5.20 20.85 40.39
N LEU A 146 -3.91 20.93 40.71
CA LEU A 146 -2.85 21.18 39.71
C LEU A 146 -2.66 19.99 38.76
N GLN A 147 -2.80 18.75 39.24
CA GLN A 147 -2.77 17.57 38.38
C GLN A 147 -3.96 17.54 37.41
N ASP A 148 -5.16 17.88 37.87
CA ASP A 148 -6.36 17.98 37.03
C ASP A 148 -6.22 19.09 35.97
N GLU A 149 -5.68 20.26 36.35
CA GLU A 149 -5.39 21.35 35.40
C GLU A 149 -4.36 20.93 34.33
N MET A 150 -3.27 20.26 34.75
CA MET A 150 -2.23 19.79 33.82
C MET A 150 -2.75 18.69 32.88
N THR A 151 -3.55 17.74 33.39
CA THR A 151 -4.11 16.66 32.57
C THR A 151 -5.17 17.17 31.60
N ALA A 152 -6.00 18.14 32.00
CA ALA A 152 -6.94 18.80 31.11
C ALA A 152 -6.23 19.53 29.95
N GLY A 153 -5.16 20.27 30.24
CA GLY A 153 -4.37 20.95 29.22
C GLY A 153 -3.70 19.99 28.22
N LEU A 154 -3.12 18.89 28.71
CA LEU A 154 -2.54 17.86 27.83
C LEU A 154 -3.61 17.17 26.96
N GLN A 155 -4.83 16.99 27.48
CA GLN A 155 -5.92 16.42 26.70
C GLN A 155 -6.36 17.35 25.57
N GLU A 156 -6.42 18.66 25.83
CA GLU A 156 -6.71 19.66 24.80
C GLU A 156 -5.66 19.67 23.68
N ASP A 157 -4.37 19.60 24.04
CA ASP A 157 -3.27 19.52 23.08
C ASP A 157 -3.34 18.22 22.23
N ILE A 158 -3.70 17.09 22.84
CA ILE A 158 -3.89 15.81 22.12
C ILE A 158 -5.05 15.93 21.12
N ASP A 159 -6.15 16.55 21.52
CA ASP A 159 -7.33 16.71 20.65
C ASP A 159 -7.03 17.66 19.48
N ASP A 160 -6.27 18.74 19.68
CA ASP A 160 -5.82 19.64 18.61
C ASP A 160 -4.87 18.93 17.62
N LEU A 161 -3.98 18.08 18.13
CA LEU A 161 -3.07 17.31 17.29
C LEU A 161 -3.81 16.28 16.44
N ASN A 162 -4.81 15.59 17.01
CA ASN A 162 -5.64 14.63 16.28
C ASN A 162 -6.43 15.30 15.16
N ARG A 163 -6.99 16.50 15.39
CA ARG A 163 -7.65 17.27 14.32
C ARG A 163 -6.71 17.60 13.16
N LYS A 164 -5.48 18.01 13.47
CA LYS A 164 -4.46 18.27 12.43
C LYS A 164 -4.07 17.00 11.66
N PHE A 165 -4.07 15.85 12.31
CA PHE A 165 -3.85 14.57 11.62
C PHE A 165 -4.99 14.20 10.68
N ASP A 166 -6.24 14.43 11.08
CA ASP A 166 -7.42 14.20 10.24
C ASP A 166 -7.39 15.10 8.99
N ASP A 167 -7.07 16.39 9.15
CA ASP A 167 -6.94 17.34 8.03
C ASP A 167 -5.87 16.90 7.02
N VAL A 168 -4.73 16.38 7.51
CA VAL A 168 -3.66 15.83 6.66
C VAL A 168 -4.12 14.54 5.98
N GLY A 169 -4.85 13.68 6.68
CA GLY A 169 -5.43 12.46 6.13
C GLY A 169 -6.35 12.74 4.94
N GLU A 170 -7.27 13.71 5.09
CA GLU A 170 -8.17 14.13 4.03
C GLU A 170 -7.41 14.71 2.82
N ALA A 171 -6.36 15.51 3.08
CA ALA A 171 -5.52 16.07 2.03
C ALA A 171 -4.79 14.97 1.22
N VAL A 172 -4.28 13.94 1.91
CA VAL A 172 -3.62 12.79 1.27
C VAL A 172 -4.63 12.00 0.44
N GLU A 173 -5.82 11.71 0.97
CA GLU A 173 -6.88 10.99 0.25
C GLU A 173 -7.29 11.73 -1.03
N LYS A 174 -7.40 13.06 -0.97
CA LYS A 174 -7.70 13.89 -2.15
C LYS A 174 -6.58 13.88 -3.19
N ILE A 175 -5.32 13.78 -2.78
CA ILE A 175 -4.17 13.63 -3.69
C ILE A 175 -4.19 12.25 -4.33
N LEU A 176 -4.40 11.19 -3.54
CA LEU A 176 -4.51 9.82 -4.04
C LEU A 176 -5.66 9.68 -5.05
N ALA A 177 -6.83 10.25 -4.76
CA ALA A 177 -7.96 10.26 -5.70
C ALA A 177 -7.65 11.01 -7.01
N ARG A 178 -6.78 12.02 -6.99
CA ARG A 178 -6.31 12.70 -8.21
C ARG A 178 -5.31 11.87 -9.00
N MET A 179 -4.46 11.09 -8.30
CA MET A 179 -3.51 10.18 -8.94
C MET A 179 -4.16 8.89 -9.43
N GLU A 180 -5.26 8.45 -8.81
CA GLU A 180 -6.06 7.28 -9.19
C GLU A 180 -6.98 7.54 -10.38
N MET A 181 -6.96 8.71 -11.02
CA MET A 181 -7.46 8.78 -12.39
C MET A 181 -6.52 7.90 -13.22
N PRO A 182 -6.95 6.70 -13.71
CA PRO A 182 -6.12 5.97 -14.62
C PRO A 182 -5.99 6.89 -15.83
N GLU A 183 -4.81 7.44 -16.07
CA GLU A 183 -4.47 7.92 -17.40
C GLU A 183 -4.79 6.74 -18.31
N GLN A 184 -5.92 6.83 -19.02
CA GLN A 184 -6.28 5.82 -19.98
C GLN A 184 -5.08 5.75 -20.92
N PRO A 185 -4.38 4.60 -20.98
CA PRO A 185 -3.15 4.53 -21.73
C PRO A 185 -3.47 4.99 -23.14
N THR A 186 -2.74 6.01 -23.60
CA THR A 186 -2.98 6.56 -24.93
C THR A 186 -2.94 5.44 -25.95
N LEU A 187 -3.67 5.56 -27.06
CA LEU A 187 -3.67 4.56 -28.12
C LEU A 187 -2.24 4.17 -28.54
N LEU A 188 -1.32 5.15 -28.57
CA LEU A 188 0.09 4.91 -28.86
C LEU A 188 0.79 4.04 -27.80
N GLN A 189 0.51 4.24 -26.51
CA GLN A 189 1.04 3.38 -25.43
C GLN A 189 0.49 1.95 -25.53
N GLN A 190 -0.79 1.80 -25.87
CA GLN A 190 -1.38 0.48 -26.10
C GLN A 190 -0.71 -0.22 -27.30
N LEU A 191 -0.55 0.48 -28.43
CA LEU A 191 0.13 -0.06 -29.61
C LEU A 191 1.59 -0.43 -29.33
N HIS A 192 2.31 0.38 -28.55
CA HIS A 192 3.68 0.07 -28.14
C HIS A 192 3.74 -1.23 -27.33
N LYS A 193 2.83 -1.40 -26.37
CA LYS A 193 2.74 -2.64 -25.58
C LYS A 193 2.42 -3.86 -26.45
N VAL A 194 1.50 -3.75 -27.41
CA VAL A 194 1.23 -4.85 -28.36
C VAL A 194 2.51 -5.21 -29.13
N SER A 195 3.25 -4.21 -29.61
CA SER A 195 4.52 -4.42 -30.31
C SER A 195 5.57 -5.09 -29.42
N GLU A 196 5.63 -4.73 -28.13
CA GLU A 196 6.53 -5.39 -27.17
C GLU A 196 6.18 -6.86 -26.94
N ILE A 197 4.88 -7.19 -26.85
CA ILE A 197 4.41 -8.57 -26.73
C ILE A 197 4.77 -9.36 -28.00
N GLN A 198 4.47 -8.83 -29.19
CA GLN A 198 4.83 -9.47 -30.47
C GLN A 198 6.35 -9.68 -30.62
N ARG A 199 7.17 -8.73 -30.14
CA ARG A 199 8.64 -8.82 -30.19
C ARG A 199 9.19 -10.01 -29.38
N ARG A 200 8.45 -10.54 -28.40
CA ARG A 200 8.84 -11.77 -27.67
C ARG A 200 8.80 -13.01 -28.56
N GLY A 201 8.07 -12.95 -29.70
CA GLY A 201 8.05 -14.00 -30.71
C GLY A 201 7.18 -15.20 -30.36
N ASN A 202 6.30 -15.06 -29.36
CA ASN A 202 5.36 -16.12 -28.97
C ASN A 202 4.07 -16.07 -29.80
N LEU A 203 3.55 -14.87 -30.07
CA LEU A 203 2.31 -14.63 -30.80
C LEU A 203 2.40 -13.42 -31.72
N ASP A 204 1.49 -13.37 -32.68
CA ASP A 204 1.23 -12.23 -33.56
C ASP A 204 -0.28 -11.94 -33.56
N ILE A 205 -0.70 -10.68 -33.42
CA ILE A 205 -2.12 -10.28 -33.40
C ILE A 205 -2.46 -9.40 -34.60
N ASN A 206 -3.54 -9.76 -35.29
CA ASN A 206 -4.12 -8.90 -36.31
C ASN A 206 -5.13 -7.94 -35.65
N LEU A 207 -4.73 -6.68 -35.47
CA LEU A 207 -5.57 -5.66 -34.83
C LEU A 207 -6.84 -5.28 -35.61
N ASN A 208 -6.99 -5.74 -36.86
CA ASN A 208 -8.20 -5.46 -37.65
C ASN A 208 -9.35 -6.41 -37.34
N ASN A 209 -9.07 -7.65 -36.94
CA ASN A 209 -10.08 -8.67 -36.70
C ASN A 209 -9.90 -9.44 -35.37
N GLY A 210 -8.82 -9.16 -34.63
CA GLY A 210 -8.51 -9.79 -33.36
C GLY A 210 -7.99 -11.23 -33.45
N ASP A 211 -7.67 -11.73 -34.65
CA ASP A 211 -7.08 -13.05 -34.80
C ASP A 211 -5.67 -13.07 -34.19
N VAL A 212 -5.37 -14.10 -33.40
CA VAL A 212 -4.06 -14.32 -32.81
C VAL A 212 -3.41 -15.56 -33.39
N VAL A 213 -2.26 -15.36 -34.04
CA VAL A 213 -1.44 -16.42 -34.60
C VAL A 213 -0.33 -16.77 -33.60
N LEU A 214 -0.34 -18.01 -33.11
CA LEU A 214 0.74 -18.51 -32.27
C LEU A 214 1.97 -18.81 -33.14
N LEU A 215 3.02 -17.98 -33.01
CA LEU A 215 4.30 -18.19 -33.70
C LEU A 215 5.06 -19.39 -33.11
N ARG A 216 4.89 -19.62 -31.80
CA ARG A 216 5.34 -20.83 -31.10
C ARG A 216 4.12 -21.68 -30.74
N PRO A 217 4.05 -22.95 -31.18
CA PRO A 217 2.91 -23.80 -30.85
C PRO A 217 2.95 -24.26 -29.39
N ILE A 218 1.79 -24.30 -28.73
CA ILE A 218 1.63 -24.98 -27.45
C ILE A 218 1.44 -26.47 -27.72
N ASN A 219 2.44 -27.27 -27.34
CA ASN A 219 2.39 -28.72 -27.52
C ASN A 219 1.73 -29.42 -26.33
N PHE A 220 0.94 -30.44 -26.64
CA PHE A 220 0.25 -31.27 -25.66
C PHE A 220 0.76 -32.70 -25.73
N LYS A 221 0.79 -33.39 -24.58
CA LYS A 221 1.09 -34.82 -24.55
C LYS A 221 0.14 -35.58 -25.47
N ARG A 222 0.69 -36.53 -26.24
CA ARG A 222 -0.10 -37.40 -27.12
C ARG A 222 -1.02 -38.27 -26.28
N LYS A 223 -2.25 -38.46 -26.75
CA LYS A 223 -3.27 -39.31 -26.11
C LYS A 223 -3.71 -40.38 -27.10
N ASN A 224 -3.81 -41.61 -26.63
CA ASN A 224 -4.35 -42.75 -27.35
C ASN A 224 -5.77 -43.04 -26.86
N MET A 225 -6.51 -43.90 -27.56
CA MET A 225 -7.89 -44.26 -27.20
C MET A 225 -8.02 -44.95 -25.82
N ASN A 226 -6.93 -45.58 -25.35
CA ASN A 226 -6.89 -46.20 -24.02
C ASN A 226 -6.61 -45.18 -22.89
N ASP A 227 -6.15 -43.98 -23.25
CA ASP A 227 -5.87 -42.92 -22.28
C ASP A 227 -7.16 -42.14 -21.99
N PRO A 228 -7.32 -41.57 -20.79
CA PRO A 228 -8.41 -40.66 -20.51
C PRO A 228 -8.32 -39.44 -21.46
N PRO A 229 -9.47 -38.86 -21.90
CA PRO A 229 -9.51 -37.72 -22.83
C PRO A 229 -9.16 -36.39 -22.13
N THR A 230 -8.09 -36.38 -21.34
CA THR A 230 -7.55 -35.22 -20.64
C THR A 230 -6.42 -34.59 -21.44
N ALA A 231 -6.20 -33.29 -21.27
CA ALA A 231 -5.08 -32.58 -21.85
C ALA A 231 -4.01 -32.31 -20.78
N GLU A 232 -2.75 -32.37 -21.19
CA GLU A 232 -1.59 -31.98 -20.39
C GLU A 232 -0.60 -31.30 -21.33
N PHE A 233 0.03 -30.22 -20.87
CA PHE A 233 1.13 -29.59 -21.62
C PHE A 233 2.31 -30.56 -21.73
N GLU A 234 2.92 -30.61 -22.90
CA GLU A 234 4.17 -31.37 -23.11
C GLU A 234 5.35 -30.67 -22.43
N ASN A 235 5.42 -29.34 -22.57
CA ASN A 235 6.32 -28.47 -21.82
C ASN A 235 5.53 -27.34 -21.17
N GLU A 236 5.28 -27.47 -19.86
CA GLU A 236 4.48 -26.51 -19.10
C GLU A 236 5.11 -25.11 -19.10
N LYS A 237 6.44 -25.00 -18.99
CA LYS A 237 7.12 -23.71 -18.96
C LYS A 237 6.89 -22.92 -20.26
N GLU A 238 7.07 -23.57 -21.41
CA GLU A 238 6.88 -22.92 -22.70
C GLU A 238 5.41 -22.54 -22.93
N ALA A 239 4.47 -23.40 -22.50
CA ALA A 239 3.05 -23.08 -22.56
C ALA A 239 2.73 -21.84 -21.70
N LEU A 240 3.27 -21.75 -20.49
CA LEU A 240 3.06 -20.61 -19.59
C LEU A 240 3.64 -19.31 -20.15
N GLU A 241 4.79 -19.33 -20.84
CA GLU A 241 5.33 -18.13 -21.52
C GLU A 241 4.35 -17.59 -22.57
N ILE A 242 3.79 -18.47 -23.40
CA ILE A 242 2.84 -18.08 -24.46
C ILE A 242 1.51 -17.61 -23.85
N LEU A 243 1.01 -18.32 -22.83
CA LEU A 243 -0.23 -17.94 -22.13
C LEU A 243 -0.08 -16.63 -21.35
N THR A 244 1.12 -16.31 -20.84
CA THR A 244 1.40 -15.02 -20.19
C THR A 244 1.24 -13.87 -21.19
N ASP A 245 1.81 -14.01 -22.39
CA ASP A 245 1.66 -13.00 -23.45
C ASP A 245 0.20 -12.83 -23.88
N LEU A 246 -0.58 -13.92 -23.95
CA LEU A 246 -2.02 -13.86 -24.21
C LEU A 246 -2.79 -13.16 -23.08
N CYS A 247 -2.43 -13.40 -21.81
CA CYS A 247 -3.04 -12.75 -20.67
C CYS A 247 -2.72 -11.26 -20.63
N GLU A 248 -1.48 -10.86 -20.92
CA GLU A 248 -1.09 -9.45 -21.04
C GLU A 248 -1.89 -8.76 -22.14
N LEU A 249 -2.05 -9.42 -23.30
CA LEU A 249 -2.87 -8.91 -24.40
C LEU A 249 -4.33 -8.75 -24.00
N TRP A 250 -4.89 -9.73 -23.28
CA TRP A 250 -6.26 -9.64 -22.75
C TRP A 250 -6.42 -8.51 -21.72
N GLN A 251 -5.46 -8.31 -20.82
CA GLN A 251 -5.52 -7.23 -19.83
C GLN A 251 -5.57 -5.84 -20.48
N MET A 252 -5.00 -5.70 -21.68
CA MET A 252 -5.02 -4.46 -22.45
C MET A 252 -6.38 -4.16 -23.07
N PHE A 253 -7.04 -5.18 -23.66
CA PHE A 253 -8.30 -4.99 -24.39
C PHE A 253 -9.55 -5.29 -23.57
N LYS A 254 -9.46 -6.25 -22.63
CA LYS A 254 -10.55 -6.76 -21.78
C LYS A 254 -11.80 -7.16 -22.58
N VAL A 255 -11.59 -7.80 -23.72
CA VAL A 255 -12.64 -8.29 -24.62
C VAL A 255 -12.87 -9.79 -24.46
N SER A 256 -13.95 -10.29 -25.06
CA SER A 256 -14.21 -11.73 -25.16
C SER A 256 -13.16 -12.44 -26.02
N ILE A 257 -12.77 -13.65 -25.62
CA ILE A 257 -11.79 -14.50 -26.32
C ILE A 257 -12.44 -15.86 -26.62
N VAL A 258 -12.21 -16.38 -27.82
CA VAL A 258 -12.48 -17.77 -28.16
C VAL A 258 -11.16 -18.54 -28.31
N ILE A 259 -11.01 -19.60 -27.52
CA ILE A 259 -9.88 -20.53 -27.58
C ILE A 259 -10.36 -21.84 -28.21
N GLU A 260 -9.84 -22.14 -29.40
CA GLU A 260 -10.18 -23.33 -30.16
C GLU A 260 -9.08 -24.39 -30.05
N GLY A 261 -9.42 -25.53 -29.44
CA GLY A 261 -8.56 -26.70 -29.35
C GLY A 261 -8.72 -27.58 -30.57
N HIS A 262 -7.65 -27.78 -31.34
CA HIS A 262 -7.66 -28.68 -32.49
C HIS A 262 -6.91 -29.99 -32.20
N THR A 263 -7.42 -31.08 -32.77
CA THR A 263 -6.71 -32.36 -32.76
C THR A 263 -6.81 -33.03 -34.12
N LYS A 264 -5.77 -33.80 -34.47
CA LYS A 264 -5.79 -34.65 -35.65
C LYS A 264 -6.69 -35.84 -35.38
N ASP A 265 -7.61 -36.09 -36.30
CA ASP A 265 -8.33 -37.35 -36.35
C ASP A 265 -7.45 -38.39 -37.07
N ILE A 266 -7.16 -39.48 -36.38
CA ILE A 266 -6.32 -40.58 -36.90
C ILE A 266 -7.17 -41.72 -37.48
N GLY A 267 -8.49 -41.57 -37.58
CA GLY A 267 -9.42 -42.57 -38.09
C GLY A 267 -9.56 -43.80 -37.19
N VAL A 268 -9.04 -43.72 -35.96
CA VAL A 268 -9.11 -44.77 -34.93
C VAL A 268 -9.64 -44.10 -33.66
N GLY A 269 -10.79 -44.55 -33.17
CA GLY A 269 -11.52 -43.93 -32.07
C GLY A 269 -12.93 -43.52 -32.47
N THR A 270 -13.72 -43.06 -31.51
CA THR A 270 -15.02 -42.44 -31.78
C THR A 270 -14.84 -40.93 -31.93
N ASP A 271 -15.70 -40.28 -32.71
CA ASP A 271 -15.64 -38.83 -32.93
C ASP A 271 -15.77 -38.07 -31.60
N GLU A 272 -16.55 -38.62 -30.65
CA GLU A 272 -16.74 -38.05 -29.30
C GLU A 272 -15.45 -38.07 -28.49
N PHE A 273 -14.59 -39.07 -28.67
CA PHE A 273 -13.30 -39.14 -27.98
C PHE A 273 -12.39 -37.99 -28.43
N TRP A 274 -12.23 -37.81 -29.74
CA TRP A 274 -11.38 -36.74 -30.29
C TRP A 274 -11.96 -35.35 -30.01
N GLN A 275 -13.29 -35.21 -30.03
CA GLN A 275 -13.97 -34.01 -29.59
C GLN A 275 -13.67 -33.70 -28.12
N SER A 276 -13.70 -34.71 -27.25
CA SER A 276 -13.38 -34.54 -25.82
C SER A 276 -11.93 -34.14 -25.60
N VAL A 277 -10.98 -34.73 -26.33
CA VAL A 277 -9.56 -34.34 -26.28
C VAL A 277 -9.36 -32.89 -26.75
N ALA A 278 -10.03 -32.49 -27.84
CA ALA A 278 -9.99 -31.14 -28.35
C ALA A 278 -10.56 -30.12 -27.35
N ASN A 279 -11.72 -30.41 -26.74
CA ASN A 279 -12.34 -29.61 -25.69
C ASN A 279 -11.42 -29.48 -24.47
N SER A 280 -10.84 -30.59 -24.00
CA SER A 280 -9.93 -30.61 -22.84
C SER A 280 -8.69 -29.74 -23.07
N ARG A 281 -8.17 -29.66 -24.30
CA ARG A 281 -7.03 -28.78 -24.63
C ARG A 281 -7.40 -27.30 -24.52
N ALA A 282 -8.52 -26.91 -25.12
CA ALA A 282 -9.01 -25.53 -25.03
C ALA A 282 -9.31 -25.16 -23.57
N ALA A 283 -9.99 -26.04 -22.83
CA ALA A 283 -10.34 -25.84 -21.43
C ALA A 283 -9.11 -25.75 -20.52
N LEU A 284 -8.06 -26.53 -20.77
CA LEU A 284 -6.81 -26.44 -20.02
C LEU A 284 -6.17 -25.05 -20.17
N CYS A 285 -6.06 -24.53 -21.39
CA CYS A 285 -5.53 -23.19 -21.64
C CYS A 285 -6.40 -22.10 -20.99
N ALA A 286 -7.73 -22.19 -21.13
CA ALA A 286 -8.66 -21.25 -20.50
C ALA A 286 -8.52 -21.25 -18.98
N ALA A 287 -8.48 -22.43 -18.35
CA ALA A 287 -8.30 -22.56 -16.91
C ALA A 287 -6.96 -21.98 -16.43
N THR A 288 -5.87 -22.24 -17.17
CA THR A 288 -4.55 -21.66 -16.86
C THR A 288 -4.57 -20.13 -16.97
N MET A 289 -5.19 -19.56 -18.01
CA MET A 289 -5.38 -18.10 -18.13
C MET A 289 -6.23 -17.53 -16.99
N GLY A 290 -7.26 -18.26 -16.55
CA GLY A 290 -8.08 -17.87 -15.39
C GLY A 290 -7.27 -17.77 -14.10
N VAL A 291 -6.34 -18.71 -13.86
CA VAL A 291 -5.40 -18.63 -12.71
C VAL A 291 -4.47 -17.42 -12.82
N MET A 292 -4.15 -16.97 -14.04
CA MET A 292 -3.36 -15.76 -14.31
C MET A 292 -4.18 -14.45 -14.23
N GLY A 293 -5.46 -14.52 -13.84
CA GLY A 293 -6.30 -13.36 -13.60
C GLY A 293 -7.17 -12.94 -14.80
N VAL A 294 -7.29 -13.77 -15.84
CA VAL A 294 -8.27 -13.56 -16.91
C VAL A 294 -9.67 -13.89 -16.40
N ASP A 295 -10.66 -13.04 -16.73
CA ASP A 295 -12.05 -13.32 -16.38
C ASP A 295 -12.60 -14.45 -17.26
N LEU A 296 -12.84 -15.61 -16.66
CA LEU A 296 -13.37 -16.79 -17.36
C LEU A 296 -14.76 -16.56 -17.95
N SER A 297 -15.51 -15.55 -17.50
CA SER A 297 -16.78 -15.17 -18.13
C SER A 297 -16.61 -14.63 -19.56
N GLN A 298 -15.40 -14.13 -19.87
CA GLN A 298 -15.01 -13.60 -21.18
C GLN A 298 -14.25 -14.63 -22.04
N VAL A 299 -14.18 -15.90 -21.62
CA VAL A 299 -13.40 -16.92 -22.35
C VAL A 299 -14.29 -18.09 -22.76
N ALA A 300 -14.44 -18.30 -24.06
CA ALA A 300 -15.09 -19.47 -24.63
C ALA A 300 -14.04 -20.51 -25.06
N ALA A 301 -14.12 -21.72 -24.51
CA ALA A 301 -13.25 -22.85 -24.88
C ALA A 301 -14.01 -23.86 -25.76
N VAL A 302 -13.56 -24.06 -27.00
CA VAL A 302 -14.25 -24.91 -27.98
C VAL A 302 -13.27 -25.91 -28.61
N GLY A 303 -13.63 -27.19 -28.67
CA GLY A 303 -12.85 -28.18 -29.41
C GLY A 303 -13.33 -28.33 -30.86
N LYS A 304 -12.39 -28.46 -31.81
CA LYS A 304 -12.67 -28.76 -33.22
C LYS A 304 -11.74 -29.87 -33.74
N PRO A 305 -12.11 -31.15 -33.61
CA PRO A 305 -11.29 -32.28 -34.05
C PRO A 305 -11.36 -32.53 -35.57
N GLY A 306 -10.35 -33.20 -36.11
CA GLY A 306 -10.41 -33.77 -37.47
C GLY A 306 -10.75 -32.74 -38.55
N LYS A 307 -11.76 -33.06 -39.37
CA LYS A 307 -12.20 -32.22 -40.51
C LYS A 307 -12.98 -30.97 -40.11
N THR A 308 -13.58 -30.93 -38.92
CA THR A 308 -14.26 -29.72 -38.44
C THR A 308 -13.26 -28.68 -37.93
N GLY A 309 -12.01 -29.09 -37.68
CA GLY A 309 -10.89 -28.22 -37.36
C GLY A 309 -9.75 -28.29 -38.39
N LEU A 310 -8.53 -27.98 -37.93
CA LEU A 310 -7.34 -27.94 -38.77
C LEU A 310 -6.71 -29.33 -39.04
N ASN A 311 -7.33 -30.42 -38.57
CA ASN A 311 -6.82 -31.79 -38.60
C ASN A 311 -5.34 -31.94 -38.14
N LYS A 312 -4.92 -31.09 -37.20
CA LYS A 312 -3.60 -31.10 -36.56
C LYS A 312 -3.75 -30.72 -35.09
N ALA A 313 -2.80 -31.11 -34.25
CA ALA A 313 -2.73 -30.60 -32.89
C ALA A 313 -2.30 -29.13 -32.94
N ALA A 314 -3.22 -28.22 -32.64
CA ALA A 314 -2.99 -26.79 -32.65
C ALA A 314 -4.01 -26.09 -31.74
N LEU A 315 -3.70 -24.85 -31.37
CA LEU A 315 -4.66 -23.91 -30.79
C LEU A 315 -4.87 -22.78 -31.79
N VAL A 316 -6.11 -22.32 -31.91
CA VAL A 316 -6.48 -21.09 -32.61
C VAL A 316 -7.15 -20.18 -31.59
N ILE A 317 -6.76 -18.91 -31.57
CA ILE A 317 -7.26 -17.96 -30.58
C ILE A 317 -7.73 -16.71 -31.33
N SER A 318 -8.91 -16.23 -30.98
CA SER A 318 -9.49 -15.00 -31.55
C SER A 318 -10.00 -14.12 -30.42
N PHE A 319 -9.73 -12.83 -30.53
CA PHE A 319 -10.19 -11.78 -29.63
C PHE A 319 -11.31 -11.03 -30.34
N ASP A 320 -12.43 -10.84 -29.65
CA ASP A 320 -13.54 -10.05 -30.17
C ASP A 320 -13.27 -8.56 -29.94
N LEU A 321 -12.36 -7.98 -30.73
CA LEU A 321 -11.96 -6.58 -30.59
C LEU A 321 -13.08 -5.60 -31.00
N PHE A 322 -14.07 -6.05 -31.77
CA PHE A 322 -15.12 -5.22 -32.35
C PHE A 322 -16.49 -5.91 -32.28
N PRO A 323 -17.06 -6.09 -31.07
CA PRO A 323 -18.31 -6.84 -30.87
C PRO A 323 -19.54 -6.21 -31.56
N ASP A 324 -19.46 -4.93 -31.95
CA ASP A 324 -20.55 -4.17 -32.56
C ASP A 324 -20.52 -4.16 -34.10
N LEU A 325 -19.57 -4.86 -34.75
CA LEU A 325 -19.40 -4.84 -36.21
C LEU A 325 -20.09 -6.01 -36.96
N ASP A 326 -20.90 -6.81 -36.28
CA ASP A 326 -21.73 -7.86 -36.87
C ASP A 326 -23.04 -7.36 -37.50
#